data_AF-A0AAV8WCL4-F1
#
_entry.id   AF-A0AAV8WCL4-F1
#
_cell.length_a   1.000
_cell.length_b   1.000
_cell.length_c   1.000
_cell.angle_alpha   90.00
_cell.angle_beta   90.00
_cell.angle_gamma   90.00
#
_symmetry.space_group_name_H-M   'P 1'
#
loop_
_entity.id
_entity.type
_entity.pdbx_description
1 polymer ?
#
loop_
_entity_poly.entity_id
_entity_poly.type
_entity_poly.pdbx_seq_one_letter_code
_entity_poly.pdbx_strand_id
1 'polypeptide(L)'
;GSDPRVATCRGKLQNRRSKLNQEINKELRLRAGAENLYKATTNRKLKETVAVELSFVNSNLQLLKEQLAELNSSVELYQGDSTDAVMPMIPLGLKETKEIDFREPFKDFVLEHYSEDANQYEDAISDFMDTRQAMRTPLRDSSGIALLFRYYNQLYFVERRFFPPDRSLGIYFEWFDSLTGVPSCQRTVAFEKACVLFNMGAIYTQIGAKQDRSTTKGLDAAVDSFLRAAGTFRYIHENFTNAPSMDLGPEMLEMFVQLMLAQARECLLEKLQLQSEENRSIDICFDLAQEASHLSDCYNHVHELISHDAVRDYVPYSWSSLVQVKREYYMGMAHHHVASGVLHIEAVNMSSATKEVLVYLHTEPSSAQLDVRVPKDEIDRRILGRAHLREALMLHEECQRLHRMCRELKGKYALAIVLRNAHKTTLHAFTATETEDDFSDLLDPPQIRAATKFQLSLTPPDFSQYRVNDLFRGLGPIAIFSAKRHWTAPRLVQLHRGRTTEGFGFSVRGDAPVIVAIVEQHSLAEFGGVKEGDFIVAIGDKDVKWSSHDEVVSLIKNSEDSLSLKLVTPMDRNYLKVS
;
A
#
# COMPACT_ATOMS: atom_id res chain seq x y z
N GLY A 1 -15.35 7.85 8.39
CA GLY A 1 -14.11 7.64 9.17
C GLY A 1 -14.47 7.24 10.58
N SER A 2 -13.48 6.85 11.39
CA SER A 2 -13.65 6.64 12.82
C SER A 2 -13.93 7.98 13.53
N ASP A 3 -14.85 8.00 14.50
CA ASP A 3 -15.09 9.19 15.33
C ASP A 3 -13.81 9.57 16.10
N PRO A 4 -13.25 10.79 15.90
CA PRO A 4 -12.07 11.24 16.62
C PRO A 4 -12.26 11.33 18.15
N ARG A 5 -13.51 11.32 18.65
CA ARG A 5 -13.85 11.31 20.08
C ARG A 5 -13.85 9.91 20.68
N VAL A 6 -13.97 8.86 19.86
CA VAL A 6 -13.87 7.46 20.30
C VAL A 6 -12.41 7.04 20.28
N ALA A 7 -11.69 7.37 21.35
CA ALA A 7 -10.25 7.15 21.47
C ALA A 7 -9.88 5.67 21.70
N THR A 8 -10.08 4.84 20.68
CA THR A 8 -9.47 3.50 20.61
C THR A 8 -7.96 3.61 20.81
N CYS A 9 -7.30 2.59 21.36
CA CYS A 9 -5.84 2.60 21.56
C CYS A 9 -5.07 2.91 20.25
N ARG A 10 -5.61 2.45 19.11
CA ARG A 10 -5.14 2.75 17.74
C ARG A 10 -5.32 4.22 17.35
N GLY A 11 -6.47 4.81 17.66
CA GLY A 11 -6.71 6.24 17.48
C GLY A 11 -5.79 7.12 18.33
N LYS A 12 -5.52 6.72 19.59
CA LYS A 12 -4.56 7.43 20.47
C LYS A 12 -3.14 7.39 19.92
N LEU A 13 -2.70 6.24 19.40
CA LEU A 13 -1.39 6.08 18.79
C LEU A 13 -1.25 6.94 17.53
N GLN A 14 -2.27 6.95 16.67
CA GLN A 14 -2.32 7.85 15.50
C GLN A 14 -2.26 9.32 15.92
N ASN A 15 -3.04 9.75 16.92
CA ASN A 15 -3.01 11.13 17.40
C ASN A 15 -1.62 11.52 17.94
N ARG A 16 -0.93 10.59 18.61
CA ARG A 16 0.43 10.82 19.11
C ARG A 16 1.45 10.92 17.96
N ARG A 17 1.34 10.05 16.94
CA ARG A 17 2.14 10.16 15.70
C ARG A 17 1.89 11.49 15.01
N SER A 18 0.64 11.93 14.90
CA SER A 18 0.32 13.20 14.26
C SER A 18 0.90 14.41 14.97
N LYS A 19 0.88 14.41 16.31
CA LYS A 19 1.56 15.46 17.10
C LYS A 19 3.07 15.46 16.86
N LEU A 20 3.71 14.29 16.87
CA LEU A 20 5.13 14.17 16.58
C LEU A 20 5.47 14.63 15.16
N ASN A 21 4.67 14.26 14.16
CA ASN A 21 4.85 14.71 12.77
C ASN A 21 4.76 16.24 12.65
N GLN A 22 3.88 16.89 13.42
CA GLN A 22 3.78 18.34 13.47
C GLN A 22 5.03 18.98 14.10
N GLU A 23 5.54 18.39 15.19
CA GLU A 23 6.77 18.84 15.85
C GLU A 23 8.00 18.64 14.93
N ILE A 24 8.12 17.49 14.27
CA ILE A 24 9.18 17.22 13.28
C ILE A 24 9.11 18.24 12.14
N ASN A 25 7.93 18.51 11.59
CA ASN A 25 7.76 19.50 10.53
C ASN A 25 8.19 20.91 10.99
N LYS A 26 7.83 21.30 12.23
CA LYS A 26 8.27 22.57 12.81
C LYS A 26 9.80 22.65 12.91
N GLU A 27 10.44 21.62 13.45
CA GLU A 27 11.90 21.59 13.60
C GLU A 27 12.62 21.55 12.24
N LEU A 28 12.08 20.85 11.23
CA LEU A 28 12.63 20.86 9.87
C LEU A 28 12.59 22.26 9.24
N ARG A 29 11.51 23.02 9.47
CA ARG A 29 11.43 24.42 9.00
C ARG A 29 12.43 25.31 9.71
N LEU A 30 12.59 25.14 11.04
CA LEU A 30 13.59 25.87 11.82
C LEU A 30 15.00 25.57 11.30
N ARG A 31 15.30 24.29 11.03
CA ARG A 31 16.57 23.88 10.43
C ARG A 31 16.81 24.54 9.08
N ALA A 32 15.85 24.49 8.16
CA ALA A 32 15.98 25.09 6.84
C ALA A 32 16.21 26.62 6.93
N GLY A 33 15.48 27.31 7.82
CA GLY A 33 15.69 28.72 8.12
C GLY A 33 17.09 29.02 8.65
N ALA A 34 17.56 28.22 9.61
CA ALA A 34 18.90 28.34 10.18
C ALA A 34 20.00 28.07 9.14
N GLU A 35 19.86 27.03 8.28
CA GLU A 35 20.82 26.74 7.20
C GLU A 35 20.90 27.90 6.20
N ASN A 36 19.76 28.47 5.81
CA ASN A 36 19.72 29.62 4.91
C ASN A 36 20.38 30.85 5.53
N LEU A 37 20.11 31.12 6.82
CA LEU A 37 20.74 32.23 7.55
C LEU A 37 22.25 32.02 7.72
N TYR A 38 22.68 30.78 7.98
CA TYR A 38 24.09 30.41 8.09
C TYR A 38 24.84 30.64 6.78
N LYS A 39 24.23 30.29 5.64
CA LYS A 39 24.78 30.51 4.30
C LYS A 39 24.80 31.99 3.91
N ALA A 40 23.77 32.75 4.28
CA ALA A 40 23.62 34.16 3.91
C ALA A 40 24.47 35.12 4.78
N THR A 41 24.78 34.73 6.02
CA THR A 41 25.48 35.61 6.98
C THR A 41 26.99 35.66 6.74
N THR A 42 27.54 36.87 6.67
CA THR A 42 28.99 37.14 6.63
C THR A 42 29.59 37.47 8.01
N ASN A 43 28.75 37.76 9.01
CA ASN A 43 29.17 38.05 10.38
C ASN A 43 29.58 36.77 11.12
N ARG A 44 30.86 36.68 11.51
CA ARG A 44 31.42 35.49 12.18
C ARG A 44 30.72 35.13 13.49
N LYS A 45 30.40 36.11 14.35
CA LYS A 45 29.74 35.84 15.64
C LYS A 45 28.33 35.28 15.42
N LEU A 46 27.57 35.89 14.51
CA LEU A 46 26.23 35.42 14.16
C LEU A 46 26.29 34.02 13.53
N LYS A 47 27.30 33.75 12.69
CA LYS A 47 27.52 32.42 12.09
C LYS A 47 27.81 31.35 13.13
N GLU A 48 28.63 31.66 14.15
CA GLU A 48 28.89 30.76 15.29
C GLU A 48 27.62 30.50 16.10
N THR A 49 26.81 31.53 16.38
CA THR A 49 25.50 31.36 17.05
C THR A 49 24.54 30.48 16.24
N VAL A 50 24.41 30.72 14.93
CA VAL A 50 23.54 29.92 14.07
C VAL A 50 24.02 28.46 13.97
N ALA A 51 25.33 28.20 14.03
CA ALA A 51 25.85 26.83 14.08
C ALA A 51 25.44 26.07 15.34
N VAL A 52 25.44 26.75 16.50
CA VAL A 52 25.00 26.17 17.77
C VAL A 52 23.48 25.91 17.75
N GLU A 53 22.69 26.84 17.24
CA GLU A 53 21.25 26.62 17.07
C GLU A 53 20.97 25.45 16.11
N LEU A 54 21.74 25.33 15.02
CA LEU A 54 21.61 24.23 14.08
C LEU A 54 21.93 22.87 14.73
N SER A 55 22.93 22.80 15.63
CA SER A 55 23.23 21.56 16.35
C SER A 55 22.11 21.20 17.34
N PHE A 56 21.51 22.19 18.01
CA PHE A 56 20.36 21.99 18.90
C PHE A 56 19.13 21.47 18.13
N VAL A 57 18.78 22.11 17.01
CA VAL A 57 17.67 21.67 16.15
C VAL A 57 17.90 20.26 15.60
N ASN A 58 19.13 19.92 15.18
CA ASN A 58 19.46 18.57 14.73
C ASN A 58 19.32 17.53 15.84
N SER A 59 19.73 17.86 17.07
CA SER A 59 19.56 16.99 18.24
C SER A 59 18.08 16.76 18.56
N ASN A 60 17.26 17.81 18.55
CA ASN A 60 15.81 17.68 18.78
C ASN A 60 15.13 16.86 17.67
N LEU A 61 15.50 17.08 16.40
CA LEU A 61 15.00 16.28 15.29
C LEU A 61 15.32 14.80 15.46
N GLN A 62 16.54 14.48 15.91
CA GLN A 62 16.95 13.11 16.18
C GLN A 62 16.08 12.48 17.28
N LEU A 63 15.87 13.19 18.40
CA LEU A 63 15.01 12.72 19.49
C LEU A 63 13.56 12.48 19.04
N LEU A 64 12.98 13.39 18.26
CA LEU A 64 11.62 13.25 17.75
C LEU A 64 11.48 12.07 16.79
N LYS A 65 12.49 11.84 15.93
CA LYS A 65 12.55 10.67 15.05
C LYS A 65 12.63 9.37 15.83
N GLU A 66 13.42 9.32 16.91
CA GLU A 66 13.51 8.15 17.79
C GLU A 66 12.18 7.86 18.48
N GLN A 67 11.49 8.89 18.98
CA GLN A 67 10.15 8.73 19.56
C GLN A 67 9.12 8.22 18.53
N LEU A 68 9.20 8.68 17.29
CA LEU A 68 8.35 8.17 16.20
C LEU A 68 8.69 6.72 15.86
N ALA A 69 9.98 6.36 15.81
CA ALA A 69 10.44 4.99 15.58
C ALA A 69 9.96 4.03 16.68
N GLU A 70 9.95 4.47 17.95
CA GLU A 70 9.39 3.70 19.07
C GLU A 70 7.88 3.44 18.88
N LEU A 71 7.12 4.45 18.44
CA LEU A 71 5.71 4.28 18.10
C LEU A 71 5.48 3.39 16.88
N ASN A 72 6.40 3.39 15.92
CA ASN A 72 6.38 2.50 14.74
C ASN A 72 6.78 1.06 15.08
N SER A 73 7.54 0.88 16.17
CA SER A 73 7.92 -0.43 16.73
C SER A 73 6.82 -1.07 17.58
N SER A 74 5.71 -0.36 17.82
CA SER A 74 4.58 -0.83 18.63
C SER A 74 3.67 -1.79 17.85
N VAL A 75 4.19 -2.98 17.51
CA VAL A 75 3.48 -3.99 16.71
C VAL A 75 2.32 -4.68 17.44
N GLU A 76 2.37 -4.75 18.77
CA GLU A 76 1.40 -5.45 19.64
C GLU A 76 -0.03 -4.93 19.51
N LEU A 77 -0.18 -3.62 19.28
CA LEU A 77 -1.48 -2.96 19.16
C LEU A 77 -2.35 -3.52 18.01
N TYR A 78 -1.70 -4.17 17.05
CA TYR A 78 -2.31 -4.68 15.83
C TYR A 78 -2.40 -6.20 15.82
N GLN A 79 -1.80 -6.89 16.80
CA GLN A 79 -1.87 -8.35 16.89
C GLN A 79 -3.28 -8.78 17.34
N GLY A 80 -3.61 -10.06 17.13
CA GLY A 80 -4.86 -10.64 17.61
C GLY A 80 -5.00 -10.61 19.14
N ASP A 81 -6.24 -10.64 19.63
CA ASP A 81 -6.54 -10.61 21.08
C ASP A 81 -6.36 -11.97 21.78
N SER A 82 -5.75 -12.96 21.09
CA SER A 82 -5.50 -14.29 21.64
C SER A 82 -4.53 -14.21 22.82
N THR A 83 -4.77 -15.06 23.83
CA THR A 83 -3.88 -15.23 24.98
C THR A 83 -2.63 -16.03 24.63
N ASP A 84 -2.64 -16.73 23.51
CA ASP A 84 -1.52 -17.57 23.09
C ASP A 84 -0.38 -16.71 22.56
N ALA A 85 0.83 -17.03 22.99
CA ALA A 85 2.02 -16.36 22.54
C ALA A 85 2.32 -16.77 21.09
N VAL A 86 2.14 -15.86 20.14
CA VAL A 86 2.42 -16.07 18.71
C VAL A 86 3.53 -15.13 18.23
N MET A 87 4.29 -15.57 17.23
CA MET A 87 5.37 -14.78 16.62
C MET A 87 4.82 -13.46 16.05
N PRO A 88 5.22 -12.25 16.49
CA PRO A 88 4.56 -11.03 16.06
C PRO A 88 4.76 -10.73 14.57
N MET A 89 3.72 -10.20 13.94
CA MET A 89 3.78 -9.66 12.57
C MET A 89 4.13 -8.17 12.59
N ILE A 90 4.74 -7.68 11.51
CA ILE A 90 5.07 -6.28 11.26
C ILE A 90 3.95 -5.64 10.42
N PRO A 91 3.05 -4.84 11.03
CA PRO A 91 2.10 -4.02 10.31
C PRO A 91 2.70 -2.65 9.93
N LEU A 92 2.22 -2.07 8.84
CA LEU A 92 2.57 -0.71 8.44
C LEU A 92 1.63 0.32 9.08
N GLY A 93 2.20 1.49 9.40
CA GLY A 93 1.45 2.67 9.78
C GLY A 93 0.75 3.32 8.59
N LEU A 94 -0.35 4.04 8.85
CA LEU A 94 -0.97 4.87 7.83
C LEU A 94 -0.18 6.17 7.66
N LYS A 95 -0.03 6.60 6.41
CA LYS A 95 0.37 7.97 6.06
C LYS A 95 -0.72 8.93 6.52
N GLU A 96 -0.29 10.09 6.97
CA GLU A 96 -1.18 11.17 7.38
C GLU A 96 -1.22 12.26 6.32
N THR A 97 -2.31 13.02 6.27
CA THR A 97 -2.44 14.18 5.40
C THR A 97 -3.17 15.32 6.11
N LYS A 98 -2.89 16.55 5.65
CA LYS A 98 -3.57 17.74 6.12
C LYS A 98 -4.94 17.90 5.48
N GLU A 99 -5.76 18.71 6.13
CA GLU A 99 -7.00 19.19 5.56
C GLU A 99 -6.70 20.06 4.33
N ILE A 100 -7.56 19.96 3.32
CA ILE A 100 -7.47 20.75 2.10
C ILE A 100 -8.88 21.24 1.82
N ASP A 101 -9.00 22.55 1.62
CA ASP A 101 -10.24 23.17 1.17
C ASP A 101 -10.25 23.20 -0.36
N PHE A 102 -11.23 22.54 -0.96
CA PHE A 102 -11.43 22.49 -2.42
C PHE A 102 -12.51 23.48 -2.87
N ARG A 103 -13.24 24.11 -1.94
CA ARG A 103 -14.44 24.87 -2.24
C ARG A 103 -14.17 26.03 -3.18
N GLU A 104 -13.39 27.01 -2.75
CA GLU A 104 -13.10 28.18 -3.58
C GLU A 104 -12.36 27.81 -4.88
N PRO A 105 -11.29 26.99 -4.87
CA PRO A 105 -10.61 26.59 -6.11
C PRO A 105 -11.52 25.90 -7.12
N PHE A 106 -12.45 25.03 -6.68
CA PHE A 106 -13.38 24.37 -7.59
C PHE A 106 -14.47 25.32 -8.07
N LYS A 107 -14.99 26.20 -7.20
CA LYS A 107 -15.98 27.20 -7.61
C LYS A 107 -15.43 28.16 -8.65
N ASP A 108 -14.23 28.69 -8.42
CA ASP A 108 -13.54 29.57 -9.36
C ASP A 108 -13.32 28.84 -10.69
N PHE A 109 -12.92 27.57 -10.65
CA PHE A 109 -12.75 26.79 -11.87
C PHE A 109 -14.05 26.50 -12.61
N VAL A 110 -15.17 26.22 -11.91
CA VAL A 110 -16.49 26.06 -12.53
C VAL A 110 -16.91 27.35 -13.24
N LEU A 111 -16.74 28.49 -12.57
CA LEU A 111 -17.10 29.78 -13.13
C LEU A 111 -16.24 30.13 -14.36
N GLU A 112 -14.93 30.00 -14.25
CA GLU A 112 -14.00 30.44 -15.30
C GLU A 112 -13.91 29.46 -16.48
N HIS A 113 -13.80 28.17 -16.21
CA HIS A 113 -13.56 27.15 -17.25
C HIS A 113 -14.87 26.67 -17.88
N TYR A 114 -15.88 26.39 -17.05
CA TYR A 114 -17.17 25.86 -17.52
C TYR A 114 -18.19 26.96 -17.81
N SER A 115 -17.98 28.19 -17.33
CA SER A 115 -18.96 29.29 -17.47
C SER A 115 -20.35 28.91 -16.91
N GLU A 116 -20.35 28.18 -15.81
CA GLU A 116 -21.54 27.73 -15.08
C GLU A 116 -21.61 28.36 -13.69
N ASP A 117 -22.79 28.39 -13.09
CA ASP A 117 -22.97 28.84 -11.71
C ASP A 117 -22.41 27.80 -10.74
N ALA A 118 -21.32 28.16 -10.08
CA ALA A 118 -20.62 27.30 -9.15
C ALA A 118 -21.46 26.87 -7.93
N ASN A 119 -22.49 27.64 -7.56
CA ASN A 119 -23.35 27.32 -6.41
C ASN A 119 -24.19 26.05 -6.66
N GLN A 120 -24.44 25.68 -7.92
CA GLN A 120 -25.15 24.45 -8.28
C GLN A 120 -24.36 23.19 -7.92
N TYR A 121 -23.05 23.33 -7.64
CA TYR A 121 -22.14 22.23 -7.35
C TYR A 121 -21.67 22.23 -5.88
N GLU A 122 -22.23 23.07 -5.01
CA GLU A 122 -21.85 23.16 -3.59
C GLU A 122 -21.96 21.81 -2.88
N ASP A 123 -23.08 21.09 -3.08
CA ASP A 123 -23.30 19.78 -2.47
C ASP A 123 -22.28 18.75 -2.97
N ALA A 124 -21.96 18.76 -4.27
CA ALA A 124 -20.96 17.86 -4.87
C ALA A 124 -19.54 18.15 -4.33
N ILE A 125 -19.21 19.42 -4.13
CA ILE A 125 -17.96 19.84 -3.49
C ILE A 125 -17.93 19.37 -2.04
N SER A 126 -19.01 19.58 -1.27
CA SER A 126 -19.12 19.14 0.12
C SER A 126 -18.96 17.61 0.22
N ASP A 127 -19.66 16.84 -0.60
CA ASP A 127 -19.58 15.38 -0.63
C ASP A 127 -18.16 14.87 -0.91
N PHE A 128 -17.44 15.53 -1.83
CA PHE A 128 -16.05 15.19 -2.13
C PHE A 128 -15.14 15.52 -0.93
N MET A 129 -15.30 16.71 -0.34
CA MET A 129 -14.53 17.14 0.84
C MET A 129 -14.80 16.25 2.05
N ASP A 130 -16.05 15.86 2.30
CA ASP A 130 -16.44 14.96 3.38
C ASP A 130 -15.87 13.56 3.17
N THR A 131 -15.87 13.07 1.94
CA THR A 131 -15.23 11.78 1.59
C THR A 131 -13.73 11.84 1.87
N ARG A 132 -13.06 12.94 1.49
CA ARG A 132 -11.64 13.15 1.79
C ARG A 132 -11.39 13.27 3.29
N GLN A 133 -12.24 14.00 4.02
CA GLN A 133 -12.10 14.16 5.45
C GLN A 133 -12.27 12.82 6.18
N ALA A 134 -13.23 12.01 5.74
CA ALA A 134 -13.48 10.69 6.29
C ALA A 134 -12.31 9.72 6.05
N MET A 135 -11.63 9.79 4.91
CA MET A 135 -10.52 8.88 4.57
C MET A 135 -9.23 9.18 5.33
N ARG A 136 -9.08 10.37 5.94
CA ARG A 136 -7.94 10.71 6.80
C ARG A 136 -7.87 9.83 8.07
N THR A 137 -9.02 9.32 8.51
CA THR A 137 -9.14 8.42 9.67
C THR A 137 -9.98 7.20 9.29
N PRO A 138 -9.49 6.35 8.37
CA PRO A 138 -10.24 5.19 7.91
C PRO A 138 -10.34 4.15 9.03
N LEU A 139 -11.41 3.36 9.01
CA LEU A 139 -11.52 2.18 9.87
C LEU A 139 -10.47 1.13 9.48
N ARG A 140 -10.10 0.25 10.40
CA ARG A 140 -9.04 -0.74 10.21
C ARG A 140 -9.65 -2.10 9.88
N ASP A 141 -10.53 -2.07 8.89
CA ASP A 141 -11.37 -3.17 8.43
C ASP A 141 -11.74 -2.98 6.95
N SER A 142 -12.59 -3.87 6.43
CA SER A 142 -13.08 -3.80 5.04
C SER A 142 -13.85 -2.51 4.73
N SER A 143 -14.53 -1.91 5.71
CA SER A 143 -15.24 -0.64 5.53
C SER A 143 -14.28 0.53 5.30
N GLY A 144 -13.13 0.52 5.98
CA GLY A 144 -12.05 1.48 5.75
C GLY A 144 -11.42 1.34 4.36
N ILE A 145 -11.21 0.11 3.90
CA ILE A 145 -10.74 -0.17 2.54
C ILE A 145 -11.74 0.35 1.49
N ALA A 146 -13.04 0.07 1.68
CA ALA A 146 -14.10 0.56 0.79
C ALA A 146 -14.15 2.10 0.71
N LEU A 147 -13.94 2.78 1.84
CA LEU A 147 -13.87 4.25 1.89
C LEU A 147 -12.68 4.79 1.10
N LEU A 148 -11.51 4.17 1.22
CA LEU A 148 -10.30 4.57 0.48
C LEU A 148 -10.46 4.34 -1.02
N PHE A 149 -11.05 3.21 -1.43
CA PHE A 149 -11.40 2.97 -2.84
C PHE A 149 -12.41 4.00 -3.36
N ARG A 150 -13.45 4.33 -2.59
CA ARG A 150 -14.43 5.37 -2.97
C ARG A 150 -13.74 6.70 -3.26
N TYR A 151 -12.85 7.14 -2.37
CA TYR A 151 -12.11 8.38 -2.58
C TYR A 151 -11.15 8.30 -3.78
N TYR A 152 -10.38 7.21 -3.89
CA TYR A 152 -9.47 6.98 -5.01
C TYR A 152 -10.18 7.04 -6.36
N ASN A 153 -11.35 6.38 -6.46
CA ASN A 153 -12.15 6.36 -7.67
C ASN A 153 -12.78 7.74 -7.97
N GLN A 154 -13.09 8.55 -6.94
CA GLN A 154 -13.53 9.93 -7.17
C GLN A 154 -12.40 10.82 -7.72
N LEU A 155 -11.15 10.58 -7.30
CA LEU A 155 -9.99 11.31 -7.83
C LEU A 155 -9.82 11.12 -9.35
N TYR A 156 -10.32 10.02 -9.94
CA TYR A 156 -10.35 9.85 -11.41
C TYR A 156 -11.18 10.95 -12.10
N PHE A 157 -12.38 11.22 -11.59
CA PHE A 157 -13.27 12.24 -12.15
C PHE A 157 -12.73 13.63 -11.84
N VAL A 158 -12.37 13.88 -10.57
CA VAL A 158 -11.87 15.19 -10.11
C VAL A 158 -10.62 15.63 -10.86
N GLU A 159 -9.64 14.74 -11.05
CA GLU A 159 -8.43 15.04 -11.83
C GLU A 159 -8.77 15.53 -13.24
N ARG A 160 -9.65 14.80 -13.93
CA ARG A 160 -10.03 15.15 -15.31
C ARG A 160 -10.90 16.39 -15.40
N ARG A 161 -11.67 16.72 -14.36
CA ARG A 161 -12.58 17.86 -14.35
C ARG A 161 -11.96 19.16 -13.89
N PHE A 162 -10.98 19.12 -12.99
CA PHE A 162 -10.46 20.32 -12.33
C PHE A 162 -8.97 20.53 -12.50
N PHE A 163 -8.17 19.52 -12.84
CA PHE A 163 -6.70 19.63 -12.86
C PHE A 163 -6.18 19.70 -14.31
N PRO A 164 -6.11 20.90 -14.92
CA PRO A 164 -5.48 21.10 -16.22
C PRO A 164 -3.94 20.92 -16.12
N PRO A 165 -3.27 20.45 -17.17
CA PRO A 165 -1.81 20.25 -17.15
C PRO A 165 -1.02 21.57 -17.15
N ASP A 166 -1.60 22.64 -17.66
CA ASP A 166 -0.99 23.94 -17.93
C ASP A 166 -1.34 25.02 -16.90
N ARG A 167 -2.27 24.75 -15.96
CA ARG A 167 -2.72 25.70 -14.95
C ARG A 167 -2.68 25.15 -13.53
N SER A 168 -2.28 26.02 -12.60
CA SER A 168 -2.35 25.75 -11.16
C SER A 168 -3.71 26.12 -10.59
N LEU A 169 -4.30 25.23 -9.79
CA LEU A 169 -5.41 25.57 -8.90
C LEU A 169 -4.97 26.09 -7.52
N GLY A 170 -3.67 26.11 -7.24
CA GLY A 170 -3.18 26.42 -5.89
C GLY A 170 -3.48 25.35 -4.84
N ILE A 171 -3.92 24.16 -5.28
CA ILE A 171 -4.12 22.99 -4.42
C ILE A 171 -2.82 22.21 -4.29
N TYR A 172 -2.46 21.90 -3.04
CA TYR A 172 -1.26 21.16 -2.69
C TYR A 172 -1.60 19.99 -1.77
N PHE A 173 -1.27 18.78 -2.21
CA PHE A 173 -1.42 17.56 -1.45
C PHE A 173 -0.19 17.37 -0.55
N GLU A 174 -0.34 17.67 0.74
CA GLU A 174 0.70 17.44 1.76
C GLU A 174 0.42 16.14 2.52
N TRP A 175 1.35 15.20 2.42
CA TRP A 175 1.33 13.91 3.11
C TRP A 175 2.58 13.73 3.95
N PHE A 176 2.44 12.99 5.04
CA PHE A 176 3.55 12.62 5.92
C PHE A 176 3.98 11.19 5.62
N ASP A 177 5.28 10.99 5.56
CA ASP A 177 5.91 9.67 5.46
C ASP A 177 5.51 8.80 6.65
N SER A 178 5.09 7.56 6.38
CA SER A 178 4.53 6.64 7.38
C SER A 178 5.56 6.14 8.40
N LEU A 179 6.85 6.15 8.06
CA LEU A 179 7.93 5.66 8.91
C LEU A 179 8.68 6.80 9.61
N THR A 180 8.94 7.90 8.91
CA THR A 180 9.80 8.99 9.37
C THR A 180 9.06 10.28 9.72
N GLY A 181 7.78 10.39 9.35
CA GLY A 181 6.98 11.57 9.62
C GLY A 181 7.39 12.81 8.81
N VAL A 182 8.32 12.66 7.86
CA VAL A 182 8.77 13.77 7.00
C VAL A 182 7.64 14.15 6.04
N PRO A 183 7.26 15.44 5.95
CA PRO A 183 6.23 15.89 5.03
C PRO A 183 6.74 15.96 3.60
N SER A 184 5.90 15.54 2.66
CA SER A 184 6.08 15.71 1.22
C SER A 184 4.85 16.40 0.65
N CYS A 185 5.08 17.38 -0.23
CA CYS A 185 4.03 18.22 -0.79
C CYS A 185 4.11 18.23 -2.31
N GLN A 186 3.01 17.89 -2.99
CA GLN A 186 2.91 17.87 -4.44
C GLN A 186 1.60 18.44 -4.93
N ARG A 187 1.57 18.86 -6.19
CA ARG A 187 0.36 19.36 -6.85
C ARG A 187 -0.37 18.29 -7.66
N THR A 188 0.28 17.17 -7.94
CA THR A 188 -0.24 16.14 -8.83
C THR A 188 -1.24 15.25 -8.09
N VAL A 189 -2.39 14.98 -8.72
CA VAL A 189 -3.38 14.03 -8.17
C VAL A 189 -2.81 12.60 -8.12
N ALA A 190 -1.83 12.28 -8.97
CA ALA A 190 -1.09 11.03 -8.91
C ALA A 190 -0.43 10.79 -7.53
N PHE A 191 0.10 11.84 -6.89
CA PHE A 191 0.70 11.72 -5.55
C PHE A 191 -0.37 11.42 -4.48
N GLU A 192 -1.52 12.10 -4.52
CA GLU A 192 -2.66 11.81 -3.63
C GLU A 192 -3.13 10.36 -3.80
N LYS A 193 -3.27 9.91 -5.05
CA LYS A 193 -3.66 8.53 -5.40
C LYS A 193 -2.69 7.49 -4.84
N ALA A 194 -1.37 7.70 -5.01
CA ALA A 194 -0.36 6.80 -4.47
C ALA A 194 -0.42 6.70 -2.93
N CYS A 195 -0.60 7.84 -2.24
CA CYS A 195 -0.70 7.87 -0.78
C CYS A 195 -1.97 7.18 -0.26
N VAL A 196 -3.10 7.32 -0.96
CA VAL A 196 -4.35 6.62 -0.64
C VAL A 196 -4.18 5.10 -0.80
N LEU A 197 -3.56 4.65 -1.89
CA LEU A 197 -3.24 3.23 -2.10
C LEU A 197 -2.28 2.69 -1.04
N PHE A 198 -1.28 3.47 -0.64
CA PHE A 198 -0.38 3.07 0.45
C PHE A 198 -1.17 2.79 1.73
N ASN A 199 -2.11 3.68 2.08
CA ASN A 199 -2.96 3.48 3.26
C ASN A 199 -3.85 2.23 3.16
N MET A 200 -4.28 1.86 1.95
CA MET A 200 -5.00 0.60 1.72
C MET A 200 -4.09 -0.60 1.98
N GLY A 201 -2.88 -0.60 1.43
CA GLY A 201 -1.86 -1.62 1.70
C GLY A 201 -1.56 -1.75 3.20
N ALA A 202 -1.37 -0.63 3.88
CA ALA A 202 -1.14 -0.58 5.32
C ALA A 202 -2.33 -1.14 6.12
N ILE A 203 -3.58 -0.82 5.79
CA ILE A 203 -4.75 -1.44 6.46
C ILE A 203 -4.77 -2.95 6.25
N TYR A 204 -4.48 -3.45 5.05
CA TYR A 204 -4.39 -4.89 4.83
C TYR A 204 -3.33 -5.55 5.72
N THR A 205 -2.17 -4.93 5.92
CA THR A 205 -1.16 -5.47 6.86
C THR A 205 -1.66 -5.53 8.30
N GLN A 206 -2.44 -4.53 8.73
CA GLN A 206 -3.04 -4.46 10.06
C GLN A 206 -4.17 -5.48 10.24
N ILE A 207 -4.96 -5.73 9.18
CA ILE A 207 -5.98 -6.78 9.18
C ILE A 207 -5.31 -8.16 9.28
N GLY A 208 -4.25 -8.40 8.51
CA GLY A 208 -3.49 -9.65 8.52
C GLY A 208 -2.86 -9.94 9.89
N ALA A 209 -2.20 -8.94 10.49
CA ALA A 209 -1.60 -9.08 11.82
C ALA A 209 -2.62 -9.34 12.93
N LYS A 210 -3.88 -8.90 12.75
CA LYS A 210 -4.96 -9.08 13.75
C LYS A 210 -5.59 -10.47 13.73
N GLN A 211 -5.44 -11.24 12.65
CA GLN A 211 -6.13 -12.52 12.51
C GLN A 211 -5.72 -13.52 13.60
N ASP A 212 -6.66 -14.38 13.97
CA ASP A 212 -6.40 -15.47 14.90
C ASP A 212 -5.72 -16.65 14.19
N ARG A 213 -4.40 -16.75 14.40
CA ARG A 213 -3.55 -17.74 13.77
C ARG A 213 -3.55 -19.11 14.45
N SER A 214 -4.35 -19.29 15.51
CA SER A 214 -4.62 -20.63 16.06
C SER A 214 -5.58 -21.46 15.20
N THR A 215 -6.24 -20.84 14.21
CA THR A 215 -7.22 -21.49 13.35
C THR A 215 -6.82 -21.44 11.87
N THR A 216 -7.16 -22.49 11.13
CA THR A 216 -6.92 -22.54 9.67
C THR A 216 -7.61 -21.39 8.92
N LYS A 217 -8.82 -21.01 9.32
CA LYS A 217 -9.57 -19.89 8.73
C LYS A 217 -8.87 -18.55 8.97
N GLY A 218 -8.35 -18.31 10.17
CA GLY A 218 -7.64 -17.07 10.47
C GLY A 218 -6.29 -17.01 9.76
N LEU A 219 -5.59 -18.14 9.63
CA LEU A 219 -4.38 -18.24 8.81
C LEU A 219 -4.67 -17.92 7.33
N ASP A 220 -5.74 -18.48 6.74
CA ASP A 220 -6.15 -18.18 5.36
C ASP A 220 -6.49 -16.70 5.17
N ALA A 221 -7.21 -16.10 6.12
CA ALA A 221 -7.53 -14.67 6.10
C ALA A 221 -6.27 -13.79 6.23
N ALA A 222 -5.27 -14.23 7.01
CA ALA A 222 -4.00 -13.52 7.17
C ALA A 222 -3.20 -13.55 5.87
N VAL A 223 -3.11 -14.72 5.22
CA VAL A 223 -2.47 -14.90 3.92
C VAL A 223 -3.11 -13.99 2.86
N ASP A 224 -4.44 -14.03 2.71
CA ASP A 224 -5.15 -13.17 1.75
C ASP A 224 -4.87 -11.68 2.02
N SER A 225 -4.87 -11.26 3.29
CA SER A 225 -4.58 -9.88 3.68
C SER A 225 -3.16 -9.44 3.31
N PHE A 226 -2.14 -10.25 3.61
CA PHE A 226 -0.76 -9.92 3.26
C PHE A 226 -0.51 -9.95 1.75
N LEU A 227 -1.16 -10.86 1.00
CA LEU A 227 -1.07 -10.89 -0.46
C LEU A 227 -1.75 -9.70 -1.14
N ARG A 228 -2.87 -9.19 -0.59
CA ARG A 228 -3.50 -7.93 -1.02
C ARG A 228 -2.62 -6.72 -0.71
N ALA A 229 -1.98 -6.70 0.44
CA ALA A 229 -1.02 -5.64 0.79
C ALA A 229 0.15 -5.62 -0.20
N ALA A 230 0.78 -6.78 -0.42
CA ALA A 230 1.87 -6.96 -1.37
C ALA A 230 1.45 -6.56 -2.80
N GLY A 231 0.28 -7.00 -3.26
CA GLY A 231 -0.25 -6.62 -4.58
C GLY A 231 -0.52 -5.12 -4.71
N THR A 232 -0.97 -4.47 -3.64
CA THR A 232 -1.16 -3.02 -3.60
C THR A 232 0.17 -2.27 -3.69
N PHE A 233 1.19 -2.66 -2.92
CA PHE A 233 2.52 -2.03 -2.98
C PHE A 233 3.21 -2.27 -4.32
N ARG A 234 3.09 -3.48 -4.90
CA ARG A 234 3.57 -3.80 -6.24
C ARG A 234 2.90 -2.90 -7.30
N TYR A 235 1.59 -2.71 -7.21
CA TYR A 235 0.87 -1.80 -8.11
C TYR A 235 1.38 -0.36 -7.98
N ILE A 236 1.65 0.12 -6.77
CA ILE A 236 2.23 1.46 -6.55
C ILE A 236 3.60 1.57 -7.23
N HIS A 237 4.47 0.59 -6.99
CA HIS A 237 5.82 0.51 -7.55
C HIS A 237 5.81 0.59 -9.09
N GLU A 238 4.89 -0.11 -9.75
CA GLU A 238 4.82 -0.17 -11.21
C GLU A 238 4.18 1.07 -11.86
N ASN A 239 3.26 1.75 -11.16
CA ASN A 239 2.43 2.80 -11.77
C ASN A 239 2.76 4.22 -11.30
N PHE A 240 3.50 4.40 -10.19
CA PHE A 240 3.79 5.71 -9.60
C PHE A 240 5.30 5.93 -9.45
N THR A 241 5.99 6.07 -10.57
CA THR A 241 7.43 6.37 -10.61
C THR A 241 7.70 7.83 -10.20
N ASN A 242 8.76 8.08 -9.43
CA ASN A 242 9.20 9.42 -8.96
C ASN A 242 8.37 10.03 -7.81
N ALA A 243 7.90 9.21 -6.87
CA ALA A 243 7.28 9.73 -5.67
C ALA A 243 8.29 10.54 -4.82
N PRO A 244 7.88 11.68 -4.24
CA PRO A 244 8.76 12.54 -3.44
C PRO A 244 8.96 12.07 -1.99
N SER A 245 8.23 11.04 -1.55
CA SER A 245 8.33 10.49 -0.20
C SER A 245 9.09 9.17 -0.21
N MET A 246 9.92 8.96 0.80
CA MET A 246 10.82 7.81 0.86
C MET A 246 10.05 6.50 0.99
N ASP A 247 8.94 6.49 1.74
CA ASP A 247 8.04 5.33 1.85
C ASP A 247 7.36 4.90 0.53
N LEU A 248 7.46 5.72 -0.53
CA LEU A 248 7.00 5.39 -1.88
C LEU A 248 8.18 5.18 -2.86
N GLY A 249 9.42 5.16 -2.36
CA GLY A 249 10.61 4.84 -3.16
C GLY A 249 10.59 3.39 -3.65
N PRO A 250 11.18 3.09 -4.82
CA PRO A 250 11.08 1.77 -5.42
C PRO A 250 11.73 0.67 -4.55
N GLU A 251 12.89 0.94 -3.95
CA GLU A 251 13.58 0.00 -3.06
C GLU A 251 12.78 -0.26 -1.77
N MET A 252 12.14 0.79 -1.24
CA MET A 252 11.27 0.68 -0.06
C MET A 252 10.02 -0.15 -0.35
N LEU A 253 9.37 0.08 -1.50
CA LEU A 253 8.21 -0.67 -1.93
C LEU A 253 8.55 -2.14 -2.19
N GLU A 254 9.71 -2.44 -2.80
CA GLU A 254 10.18 -3.82 -2.96
C GLU A 254 10.38 -4.50 -1.60
N MET A 255 11.04 -3.81 -0.65
CA MET A 255 11.21 -4.32 0.71
C MET A 255 9.86 -4.62 1.38
N PHE A 256 8.87 -3.73 1.24
CA PHE A 256 7.52 -3.99 1.77
C PHE A 256 6.86 -5.20 1.10
N VAL A 257 6.98 -5.35 -0.22
CA VAL A 257 6.43 -6.52 -0.94
C VAL A 257 7.06 -7.82 -0.41
N GLN A 258 8.39 -7.88 -0.31
CA GLN A 258 9.08 -9.08 0.18
C GLN A 258 8.76 -9.38 1.65
N LEU A 259 8.64 -8.35 2.49
CA LEU A 259 8.21 -8.52 3.89
C LEU A 259 6.80 -9.11 3.97
N MET A 260 5.85 -8.61 3.17
CA MET A 260 4.48 -9.15 3.15
C MET A 260 4.44 -10.59 2.64
N LEU A 261 5.23 -10.92 1.62
CA LEU A 261 5.34 -12.29 1.12
C LEU A 261 5.95 -13.25 2.16
N ALA A 262 6.98 -12.83 2.89
CA ALA A 262 7.55 -13.62 3.98
C ALA A 262 6.53 -13.88 5.10
N GLN A 263 5.76 -12.86 5.50
CA GLN A 263 4.69 -13.03 6.50
C GLN A 263 3.54 -13.91 6.02
N ALA A 264 3.19 -13.87 4.72
CA ALA A 264 2.22 -14.80 4.16
C ALA A 264 2.73 -16.26 4.19
N ARG A 265 4.03 -16.49 3.90
CA ARG A 265 4.65 -17.81 4.00
C ARG A 265 4.71 -18.31 5.44
N GLU A 266 4.99 -17.43 6.41
CA GLU A 266 4.91 -17.75 7.83
C GLU A 266 3.53 -18.31 8.21
N CYS A 267 2.43 -17.67 7.78
CA CYS A 267 1.08 -18.18 8.01
C CYS A 267 0.82 -19.54 7.33
N LEU A 268 1.38 -19.79 6.14
CA LEU A 268 1.22 -21.07 5.45
C LEU A 268 1.98 -22.20 6.15
N LEU A 269 3.18 -21.91 6.66
CA LEU A 269 3.94 -22.86 7.46
C LEU A 269 3.18 -23.22 8.75
N GLU A 270 2.65 -22.23 9.45
CA GLU A 270 1.82 -22.45 10.65
C GLU A 270 0.58 -23.27 10.34
N LYS A 271 -0.04 -23.04 9.17
CA LYS A 271 -1.20 -23.83 8.73
C LYS A 271 -0.83 -25.30 8.51
N LEU A 272 0.31 -25.57 7.87
CA LEU A 272 0.81 -26.92 7.68
C LEU A 272 1.12 -27.62 9.01
N GLN A 273 1.68 -26.88 9.99
CA GLN A 273 1.94 -27.39 11.34
C GLN A 273 0.65 -27.77 12.07
N LEU A 274 -0.35 -26.89 12.03
CA LEU A 274 -1.65 -27.09 12.67
C LEU A 274 -2.40 -28.29 12.08
N GLN A 275 -2.38 -28.44 10.75
CA GLN A 275 -3.06 -29.55 10.07
C GLN A 275 -2.38 -30.91 10.29
N SER A 276 -1.11 -30.91 10.69
CA SER A 276 -0.32 -32.13 10.87
C SER A 276 -0.05 -32.50 12.33
N GLU A 277 -0.62 -31.79 13.29
CA GLU A 277 -0.32 -31.99 14.72
C GLU A 277 -0.67 -33.39 15.23
N GLU A 278 -1.82 -33.94 14.83
CA GLU A 278 -2.29 -35.27 15.28
C GLU A 278 -1.67 -36.43 14.50
N ASN A 279 -1.28 -36.23 13.24
CA ASN A 279 -0.81 -37.28 12.33
C ASN A 279 0.50 -36.85 11.63
N ARG A 280 1.53 -36.52 12.41
CA ARG A 280 2.82 -36.07 11.88
C ARG A 280 3.67 -37.24 11.40
N SER A 281 3.68 -37.50 10.10
CA SER A 281 4.56 -38.49 9.48
C SER A 281 5.98 -37.96 9.23
N ILE A 282 6.91 -38.87 8.91
CA ILE A 282 8.30 -38.54 8.56
C ILE A 282 8.36 -37.58 7.37
N ASP A 283 7.57 -37.84 6.32
CA ASP A 283 7.57 -36.99 5.11
C ASP A 283 7.06 -35.58 5.43
N ILE A 284 6.08 -35.45 6.33
CA ILE A 284 5.59 -34.15 6.78
C ILE A 284 6.66 -33.40 7.59
N CYS A 285 7.44 -34.09 8.43
CA CYS A 285 8.58 -33.47 9.11
C CYS A 285 9.59 -32.88 8.11
N PHE A 286 9.90 -33.61 7.03
CA PHE A 286 10.82 -33.10 6.01
C PHE A 286 10.21 -31.95 5.20
N ASP A 287 8.92 -32.00 4.87
CA ASP A 287 8.22 -30.87 4.25
C ASP A 287 8.27 -29.62 5.13
N LEU A 288 7.95 -29.76 6.43
CA LEU A 288 8.03 -28.67 7.41
C LEU A 288 9.45 -28.10 7.51
N ALA A 289 10.48 -28.96 7.45
CA ALA A 289 11.87 -28.53 7.47
C ALA A 289 12.23 -27.69 6.23
N GLN A 290 11.86 -28.14 5.04
CA GLN A 290 12.16 -27.43 3.79
C GLN A 290 11.42 -26.09 3.70
N GLU A 291 10.14 -26.06 4.10
CA GLU A 291 9.34 -24.83 4.13
C GLU A 291 9.90 -23.83 5.16
N ALA A 292 10.32 -24.30 6.34
CA ALA A 292 10.93 -23.44 7.36
C ALA A 292 12.30 -22.90 6.93
N SER A 293 13.12 -23.72 6.25
CA SER A 293 14.39 -23.30 5.65
C SER A 293 14.15 -22.24 4.56
N HIS A 294 13.19 -22.46 3.66
CA HIS A 294 12.82 -21.48 2.64
C HIS A 294 12.28 -20.18 3.23
N LEU A 295 11.52 -20.24 4.34
CA LEU A 295 11.05 -19.06 5.05
C LEU A 295 12.21 -18.27 5.69
N SER A 296 13.23 -18.97 6.22
CA SER A 296 14.45 -18.33 6.71
C SER A 296 15.16 -17.56 5.59
N ASP A 297 15.31 -18.16 4.40
CA ASP A 297 15.89 -17.49 3.22
C ASP A 297 15.07 -16.26 2.80
N CYS A 298 13.74 -16.34 2.83
CA CYS A 298 12.87 -15.20 2.56
C CYS A 298 13.13 -14.05 3.54
N TYR A 299 13.25 -14.33 4.84
CA TYR A 299 13.56 -13.29 5.83
C TYR A 299 15.00 -12.77 5.71
N ASN A 300 15.95 -13.62 5.31
CA ASN A 300 17.30 -13.16 4.99
C ASN A 300 17.29 -12.17 3.82
N HIS A 301 16.53 -12.47 2.76
CA HIS A 301 16.38 -11.56 1.64
C HIS A 301 15.74 -10.22 2.05
N VAL A 302 14.71 -10.25 2.91
CA VAL A 302 14.14 -9.01 3.49
C VAL A 302 15.19 -8.24 4.29
N HIS A 303 16.04 -8.92 5.05
CA HIS A 303 17.11 -8.27 5.81
C HIS A 303 18.15 -7.59 4.89
N GLU A 304 18.54 -8.24 3.80
CA GLU A 304 19.44 -7.67 2.79
C GLU A 304 18.85 -6.39 2.17
N LEU A 305 17.56 -6.39 1.84
CA LEU A 305 16.85 -5.21 1.35
C LEU A 305 16.80 -4.09 2.39
N ILE A 306 16.58 -4.43 3.67
CA ILE A 306 16.60 -3.45 4.77
C ILE A 306 18.00 -2.85 4.95
N SER A 307 19.06 -3.65 4.79
CA SER A 307 20.44 -3.20 4.97
C SER A 307 20.97 -2.31 3.82
N HIS A 308 20.25 -2.23 2.70
CA HIS A 308 20.61 -1.35 1.58
C HIS A 308 20.56 0.13 2.01
N ASP A 309 21.51 0.95 1.56
CA ASP A 309 21.64 2.35 2.00
C ASP A 309 20.38 3.20 1.75
N ALA A 310 19.62 2.89 0.69
CA ALA A 310 18.36 3.57 0.36
C ALA A 310 17.23 3.31 1.37
N VAL A 311 17.33 2.24 2.18
CA VAL A 311 16.27 1.73 3.06
C VAL A 311 16.68 1.80 4.54
N ARG A 312 17.95 1.47 4.84
CA ARG A 312 18.48 1.27 6.19
C ARG A 312 18.15 2.39 7.16
N ASP A 313 18.32 3.63 6.74
CA ASP A 313 18.21 4.79 7.63
C ASP A 313 16.75 5.21 7.89
N TYR A 314 15.79 4.58 7.20
CA TYR A 314 14.35 4.90 7.25
C TYR A 314 13.53 3.83 7.99
N VAL A 315 13.99 2.57 7.98
CA VAL A 315 13.31 1.45 8.64
C VAL A 315 13.68 1.41 10.12
N PRO A 316 12.71 1.23 11.05
CA PRO A 316 13.02 1.08 12.46
C PRO A 316 13.98 -0.10 12.73
N TYR A 317 15.00 0.12 13.57
CA TYR A 317 15.97 -0.92 13.93
C TYR A 317 15.30 -2.18 14.52
N SER A 318 14.17 -2.01 15.22
CA SER A 318 13.37 -3.11 15.76
C SER A 318 12.82 -4.05 14.68
N TRP A 319 12.50 -3.54 13.48
CA TRP A 319 12.03 -4.36 12.36
C TRP A 319 13.18 -5.18 11.79
N SER A 320 14.34 -4.54 11.56
CA SER A 320 15.55 -5.24 11.13
C SER A 320 15.94 -6.35 12.11
N SER A 321 15.93 -6.03 13.41
CA SER A 321 16.20 -6.99 14.49
C SER A 321 15.17 -8.13 14.51
N LEU A 322 13.88 -7.84 14.32
CA LEU A 322 12.83 -8.87 14.32
C LEU A 322 12.95 -9.79 13.10
N VAL A 323 13.27 -9.24 11.92
CA VAL A 323 13.51 -10.02 10.71
C VAL A 323 14.70 -10.97 10.90
N GLN A 324 15.79 -10.51 11.52
CA GLN A 324 16.93 -11.38 11.88
C GLN A 324 16.52 -12.46 12.90
N VAL A 325 15.78 -12.10 13.96
CA VAL A 325 15.26 -13.08 14.93
C VAL A 325 14.40 -14.14 14.23
N LYS A 326 13.52 -13.74 13.31
CA LYS A 326 12.69 -14.65 12.53
C LYS A 326 13.55 -15.56 11.64
N ARG A 327 14.53 -15.02 10.92
CA ARG A 327 15.48 -15.80 10.11
C ARG A 327 16.10 -16.94 10.93
N GLU A 328 16.72 -16.63 12.06
CA GLU A 328 17.38 -17.63 12.91
C GLU A 328 16.37 -18.60 13.55
N TYR A 329 15.20 -18.10 13.96
CA TYR A 329 14.12 -18.92 14.52
C TYR A 329 13.62 -19.98 13.52
N TYR A 330 13.31 -19.58 12.29
CA TYR A 330 12.80 -20.48 11.25
C TYR A 330 13.87 -21.47 10.77
N MET A 331 15.16 -21.06 10.71
CA MET A 331 16.25 -22.00 10.44
C MET A 331 16.39 -23.03 11.57
N GLY A 332 16.37 -22.59 12.83
CA GLY A 332 16.44 -23.51 13.97
C GLY A 332 15.26 -24.50 13.98
N MET A 333 14.07 -24.03 13.63
CA MET A 333 12.90 -24.88 13.45
C MET A 333 13.05 -25.86 12.29
N ALA A 334 13.68 -25.46 11.18
CA ALA A 334 13.97 -26.38 10.08
C ALA A 334 14.83 -27.55 10.55
N HIS A 335 15.94 -27.27 11.24
CA HIS A 335 16.80 -28.29 11.82
C HIS A 335 16.07 -29.18 12.84
N HIS A 336 15.21 -28.60 13.68
CA HIS A 336 14.39 -29.37 14.62
C HIS A 336 13.45 -30.36 13.91
N HIS A 337 12.82 -29.95 12.81
CA HIS A 337 11.93 -30.82 12.04
C HIS A 337 12.70 -31.92 11.30
N VAL A 338 13.88 -31.64 10.75
CA VAL A 338 14.76 -32.70 10.18
C VAL A 338 15.08 -33.74 11.24
N ALA A 339 15.52 -33.30 12.42
CA ALA A 339 15.82 -34.22 13.52
C ALA A 339 14.59 -35.03 13.94
N SER A 340 13.42 -34.41 14.04
CA SER A 340 12.17 -35.08 14.37
C SER A 340 11.79 -36.17 13.35
N GLY A 341 12.03 -35.92 12.06
CA GLY A 341 11.81 -36.92 11.00
C GLY A 341 12.83 -38.06 11.03
N VAL A 342 14.12 -37.74 11.18
CA VAL A 342 15.20 -38.74 11.22
C VAL A 342 15.14 -39.62 12.48
N LEU A 343 14.74 -39.06 13.62
CA LEU A 343 14.61 -39.76 14.89
C LEU A 343 13.21 -40.36 15.13
N HIS A 344 12.31 -40.25 14.15
CA HIS A 344 10.94 -40.75 14.27
C HIS A 344 10.91 -42.26 14.52
N ILE A 345 9.94 -42.75 15.29
CA ILE A 345 9.83 -44.19 15.65
C ILE A 345 9.72 -45.07 14.40
N GLU A 346 9.00 -44.60 13.38
CA GLU A 346 8.81 -45.31 12.12
C GLU A 346 10.03 -45.24 11.18
N ALA A 347 11.05 -44.43 11.51
CA ALA A 347 12.24 -44.24 10.69
C ALA A 347 13.08 -45.53 10.54
N VAL A 348 12.81 -46.54 11.37
CA VAL A 348 13.37 -47.91 11.22
C VAL A 348 13.06 -48.50 9.85
N ASN A 349 11.87 -48.23 9.31
CA ASN A 349 11.37 -48.80 8.06
C ASN A 349 11.02 -47.71 7.03
N MET A 350 11.93 -46.75 6.80
CA MET A 350 11.71 -45.69 5.79
C MET A 350 11.40 -46.29 4.41
N SER A 351 10.35 -45.77 3.80
CA SER A 351 9.99 -46.11 2.42
C SER A 351 11.09 -45.70 1.44
N SER A 352 11.12 -46.30 0.24
CA SER A 352 12.05 -45.88 -0.82
C SER A 352 11.87 -44.40 -1.19
N ALA A 353 10.63 -43.92 -1.21
CA ALA A 353 10.31 -42.52 -1.48
C ALA A 353 10.86 -41.58 -0.40
N THR A 354 10.71 -41.93 0.88
CA THR A 354 11.25 -41.14 2.00
C THR A 354 12.77 -41.07 1.96
N LYS A 355 13.44 -42.17 1.57
CA LYS A 355 14.90 -42.19 1.35
C LYS A 355 15.32 -41.30 0.19
N GLU A 356 14.56 -41.27 -0.90
CA GLU A 356 14.79 -40.33 -2.01
C GLU A 356 14.65 -38.87 -1.56
N VAL A 357 13.63 -38.55 -0.76
CA VAL A 357 13.46 -37.19 -0.19
C VAL A 357 14.70 -36.79 0.63
N LEU A 358 15.23 -37.68 1.47
CA LEU A 358 16.46 -37.44 2.26
C LEU A 358 17.70 -37.16 1.40
N VAL A 359 17.82 -37.78 0.23
CA VAL A 359 18.92 -37.50 -0.71
C VAL A 359 18.92 -36.04 -1.13
N TYR A 360 17.73 -35.46 -1.35
CA TYR A 360 17.56 -34.09 -1.82
C TYR A 360 17.33 -33.06 -0.71
N LEU A 361 17.07 -33.52 0.52
CA LEU A 361 16.89 -32.68 1.70
C LEU A 361 18.17 -31.90 2.03
N HIS A 362 19.34 -32.50 1.79
CA HIS A 362 20.63 -31.91 2.11
C HIS A 362 21.43 -31.51 0.86
N THR A 363 22.09 -30.36 0.91
CA THR A 363 23.08 -29.96 -0.10
C THR A 363 24.37 -30.78 0.04
N GLU A 364 25.33 -30.57 -0.87
CA GLU A 364 26.59 -31.31 -0.78
C GLU A 364 27.42 -30.86 0.45
N PRO A 365 27.78 -31.80 1.35
CA PRO A 365 28.49 -31.45 2.56
C PRO A 365 29.91 -31.00 2.22
N SER A 366 30.34 -29.93 2.89
CA SER A 366 31.74 -29.51 2.93
C SER A 366 32.56 -30.39 3.87
N SER A 367 33.89 -30.26 3.86
CA SER A 367 34.79 -31.08 4.68
C SER A 367 34.60 -30.96 6.20
N ALA A 368 33.86 -29.94 6.67
CA ALA A 368 33.56 -29.73 8.09
C ALA A 368 32.19 -30.30 8.53
N GLN A 369 31.42 -30.84 7.59
CA GLN A 369 30.06 -31.34 7.84
C GLN A 369 30.00 -32.87 7.86
N LEU A 370 28.97 -33.39 8.52
CA LEU A 370 28.62 -34.81 8.50
C LEU A 370 28.34 -35.28 7.06
N ASP A 371 29.07 -36.31 6.63
CA ASP A 371 28.81 -37.02 5.37
C ASP A 371 27.78 -38.15 5.57
N VAL A 372 26.64 -37.80 6.18
CA VAL A 372 25.51 -38.71 6.42
C VAL A 372 24.26 -38.06 5.82
N ARG A 373 24.03 -38.26 4.52
CA ARG A 373 22.82 -37.73 3.85
C ARG A 373 21.60 -38.64 3.99
N VAL A 374 21.81 -39.93 3.85
CA VAL A 374 20.78 -40.97 4.04
C VAL A 374 21.29 -41.93 5.12
N PRO A 375 20.74 -41.88 6.33
CA PRO A 375 21.13 -42.78 7.40
C PRO A 375 20.94 -44.25 7.01
N LYS A 376 21.99 -45.07 7.19
CA LYS A 376 21.93 -46.50 6.83
C LYS A 376 21.47 -47.36 7.99
N ASP A 377 21.80 -46.96 9.21
CA ASP A 377 21.47 -47.66 10.44
C ASP A 377 20.99 -46.70 11.53
N GLU A 378 20.71 -47.26 12.71
CA GLU A 378 20.25 -46.48 13.85
C GLU A 378 21.31 -45.50 14.37
N ILE A 379 22.59 -45.84 14.23
CA ILE A 379 23.70 -45.00 14.69
C ILE A 379 23.78 -43.76 13.80
N ASP A 380 23.77 -43.93 12.48
CA ASP A 380 23.72 -42.83 11.52
C ASP A 380 22.52 -41.90 11.77
N ARG A 381 21.34 -42.46 12.07
CA ARG A 381 20.14 -41.66 12.37
C ARG A 381 20.33 -40.83 13.63
N ARG A 382 20.89 -41.43 14.68
CA ARG A 382 21.16 -40.73 15.94
C ARG A 382 22.19 -39.62 15.76
N ILE A 383 23.30 -39.90 15.09
CA ILE A 383 24.35 -38.91 14.81
C ILE A 383 23.78 -37.73 14.01
N LEU A 384 23.08 -38.02 12.90
CA LEU A 384 22.48 -36.97 12.07
C LEU A 384 21.42 -36.17 12.84
N GLY A 385 20.48 -36.85 13.50
CA GLY A 385 19.41 -36.21 14.26
C GLY A 385 19.95 -35.33 15.39
N ARG A 386 20.95 -35.80 16.13
CA ARG A 386 21.61 -35.05 17.21
C ARG A 386 22.36 -33.84 16.69
N ALA A 387 23.07 -33.95 15.56
CA ALA A 387 23.75 -32.82 14.94
C ALA A 387 22.77 -31.72 14.51
N HIS A 388 21.62 -32.08 13.93
CA HIS A 388 20.56 -31.12 13.64
C HIS A 388 19.96 -30.50 14.91
N LEU A 389 19.71 -31.28 15.97
CA LEU A 389 19.21 -30.72 17.24
C LEU A 389 20.20 -29.75 17.89
N ARG A 390 21.50 -30.04 17.81
CA ARG A 390 22.57 -29.15 18.30
C ARG A 390 22.57 -27.83 17.53
N GLU A 391 22.51 -27.87 16.20
CA GLU A 391 22.42 -26.67 15.37
C GLU A 391 21.14 -25.87 15.66
N ALA A 392 20.00 -26.55 15.79
CA ALA A 392 18.74 -25.92 16.19
C ALA A 392 18.84 -25.20 17.55
N LEU A 393 19.53 -25.80 18.53
CA LEU A 393 19.77 -25.17 19.83
C LEU A 393 20.60 -23.90 19.71
N MET A 394 21.71 -23.95 18.97
CA MET A 394 22.59 -22.79 18.72
C MET A 394 21.80 -21.64 18.08
N LEU A 395 21.00 -21.93 17.05
CA LEU A 395 20.16 -20.96 16.37
C LEU A 395 19.07 -20.37 17.28
N HIS A 396 18.47 -21.19 18.16
CA HIS A 396 17.51 -20.72 19.15
C HIS A 396 18.15 -19.88 20.28
N GLU A 397 19.39 -20.16 20.65
CA GLU A 397 20.14 -19.30 21.60
C GLU A 397 20.50 -17.96 20.96
N GLU A 398 20.89 -17.98 19.68
CA GLU A 398 21.20 -16.78 18.92
C GLU A 398 19.95 -15.89 18.73
N CYS A 399 18.79 -16.48 18.42
CA CYS A 399 17.56 -15.69 18.31
C CYS A 399 17.17 -15.05 19.66
N GLN A 400 17.38 -15.75 20.79
CA GLN A 400 17.19 -15.17 22.12
C GLN A 400 18.23 -14.09 22.45
N ARG A 401 19.47 -14.20 21.94
CA ARG A 401 20.51 -13.17 22.07
C ARG A 401 20.11 -11.91 21.31
N LEU A 402 19.75 -12.04 20.02
CA LEU A 402 19.29 -10.95 19.16
C LEU A 402 18.06 -10.24 19.77
N HIS A 403 17.08 -10.99 20.25
CA HIS A 403 15.92 -10.47 20.98
C HIS A 403 16.33 -9.62 22.21
N ARG A 404 17.32 -10.07 22.99
CA ARG A 404 17.82 -9.36 24.17
C ARG A 404 18.62 -8.09 23.83
N MET A 405 19.24 -8.04 22.65
CA MET A 405 20.05 -6.89 22.20
C MET A 405 19.21 -5.72 21.68
N CYS A 406 17.99 -5.96 21.20
CA CYS A 406 17.07 -4.90 20.80
C CYS A 406 16.16 -4.48 21.97
N ARG A 407 16.28 -3.21 22.37
CA ARG A 407 15.53 -2.64 23.52
C ARG A 407 14.02 -2.77 23.32
N GLU A 408 13.53 -2.53 22.11
CA GLU A 408 12.12 -2.53 21.74
C GLU A 408 11.56 -3.95 21.70
N LEU A 409 12.35 -4.93 21.25
CA LEU A 409 11.94 -6.34 21.23
C LEU A 409 11.92 -6.96 22.63
N LYS A 410 12.86 -6.58 23.51
CA LYS A 410 12.90 -7.06 24.91
C LYS A 410 11.59 -6.82 25.67
N GLY A 411 10.84 -5.79 25.32
CA GLY A 411 9.53 -5.49 25.90
C GLY A 411 8.39 -6.39 25.43
N LYS A 412 8.61 -7.25 24.43
CA LYS A 412 7.58 -8.06 23.75
C LYS A 412 7.46 -9.44 24.37
N TYR A 413 6.55 -9.58 25.33
CA TYR A 413 6.42 -10.78 26.15
C TYR A 413 6.02 -12.03 25.34
N ALA A 414 5.12 -11.87 24.36
CA ALA A 414 4.71 -12.98 23.48
C ALA A 414 5.89 -13.54 22.68
N LEU A 415 6.73 -12.66 22.10
CA LEU A 415 7.94 -13.08 21.38
C LEU A 415 8.88 -13.86 22.31
N ALA A 416 9.15 -13.35 23.51
CA ALA A 416 10.02 -14.03 24.48
C ALA A 416 9.51 -15.44 24.85
N ILE A 417 8.19 -15.62 24.99
CA ILE A 417 7.58 -16.93 25.26
C ILE A 417 7.77 -17.87 24.07
N VAL A 418 7.53 -17.42 22.84
CA VAL A 418 7.72 -18.24 21.62
C VAL A 418 9.16 -18.73 21.51
N LEU A 419 10.14 -17.83 21.66
CA LEU A 419 11.57 -18.19 21.57
C LEU A 419 12.01 -19.13 22.70
N ARG A 420 11.47 -18.94 23.92
CA ARG A 420 11.77 -19.82 25.05
C ARG A 420 11.16 -21.21 24.87
N ASN A 421 9.93 -21.29 24.38
CA ASN A 421 9.25 -22.56 24.16
C ASN A 421 9.95 -23.38 23.08
N ALA A 422 10.34 -22.76 21.95
CA ALA A 422 11.10 -23.45 20.90
C ALA A 422 12.43 -24.00 21.43
N HIS A 423 13.22 -23.17 22.13
CA HIS A 423 14.47 -23.63 22.75
C HIS A 423 14.24 -24.78 23.74
N LYS A 424 13.22 -24.67 24.62
CA LYS A 424 12.91 -25.72 25.61
C LYS A 424 12.53 -27.05 24.94
N THR A 425 11.69 -27.00 23.90
CA THR A 425 11.28 -28.20 23.15
C THR A 425 12.47 -28.87 22.46
N THR A 426 13.33 -28.09 21.80
CA THR A 426 14.55 -28.61 21.16
C THR A 426 15.54 -29.15 22.19
N LEU A 427 15.71 -28.49 23.34
CA LEU A 427 16.60 -28.96 24.40
C LEU A 427 16.14 -30.29 24.97
N HIS A 428 14.84 -30.44 25.23
CA HIS A 428 14.27 -31.69 25.69
C HIS A 428 14.51 -32.84 24.69
N ALA A 429 14.30 -32.57 23.39
CA ALA A 429 14.57 -33.52 22.32
C ALA A 429 16.07 -33.89 22.25
N PHE A 430 16.97 -32.92 22.39
CA PHE A 430 18.42 -33.15 22.40
C PHE A 430 18.86 -34.01 23.58
N THR A 431 18.44 -33.66 24.80
CA THR A 431 18.78 -34.44 26.01
C THR A 431 18.23 -35.86 25.99
N ALA A 432 17.08 -36.09 25.33
CA ALA A 432 16.53 -37.44 25.17
C ALA A 432 17.39 -38.35 24.27
N THR A 433 18.35 -37.78 23.53
CA THR A 433 19.28 -38.51 22.66
C THR A 433 20.68 -38.71 23.25
N GLU A 434 20.92 -38.30 24.51
CA GLU A 434 22.21 -38.47 25.18
C GLU A 434 22.53 -39.93 25.53
N THR A 435 23.74 -40.38 25.17
CA THR A 435 24.30 -41.68 25.58
C THR A 435 25.75 -41.53 26.07
N GLU A 436 26.25 -42.50 26.86
CA GLU A 436 27.50 -42.40 27.64
C GLU A 436 28.81 -42.28 26.81
N ASP A 437 28.77 -42.38 25.47
CA ASP A 437 29.97 -42.54 24.61
C ASP A 437 29.98 -41.66 23.32
N ASP A 438 29.44 -40.43 23.36
CA ASP A 438 29.31 -39.56 22.18
C ASP A 438 30.55 -38.66 21.91
N PHE A 439 31.65 -39.25 21.41
CA PHE A 439 32.79 -38.47 20.86
C PHE A 439 32.54 -37.93 19.42
N SER A 440 31.39 -38.25 18.81
CA SER A 440 30.98 -37.82 17.46
C SER A 440 30.36 -36.42 17.39
N ASP A 441 30.24 -35.71 18.51
CA ASP A 441 29.59 -34.39 18.64
C ASP A 441 30.35 -33.21 18.01
N LEU A 442 31.35 -33.44 17.16
CA LEU A 442 32.24 -32.41 16.61
C LEU A 442 31.88 -31.92 15.22
N LEU A 443 31.07 -32.66 14.45
CA LEU A 443 30.77 -32.31 13.05
C LEU A 443 29.45 -31.56 12.92
N ASP A 444 29.41 -30.58 12.02
CA ASP A 444 28.22 -29.79 11.73
C ASP A 444 27.22 -30.60 10.89
N PRO A 445 25.90 -30.40 11.06
CA PRO A 445 24.93 -31.06 10.21
C PRO A 445 25.07 -30.59 8.75
N PRO A 446 24.69 -31.43 7.78
CA PRO A 446 24.59 -31.00 6.40
C PRO A 446 23.54 -29.89 6.25
N GLN A 447 23.77 -28.98 5.31
CA GLN A 447 22.87 -27.85 5.06
C GLN A 447 21.54 -28.32 4.47
N ILE A 448 20.44 -27.79 5.00
CA ILE A 448 19.09 -28.09 4.52
C ILE A 448 18.85 -27.32 3.22
N ARG A 449 18.38 -28.03 2.19
CA ARG A 449 17.97 -27.43 0.93
C ARG A 449 16.55 -26.88 1.06
N ALA A 450 16.44 -25.55 1.02
CA ALA A 450 15.16 -24.85 0.95
C ALA A 450 14.32 -25.34 -0.24
N ALA A 451 13.05 -25.65 0.04
CA ALA A 451 12.05 -25.96 -0.98
C ALA A 451 10.67 -25.55 -0.47
N THR A 452 9.79 -25.17 -1.41
CA THR A 452 8.42 -24.83 -1.07
C THR A 452 7.44 -25.48 -2.05
N LYS A 453 6.33 -25.99 -1.51
CA LYS A 453 5.17 -26.50 -2.24
C LYS A 453 4.10 -25.41 -2.40
N PHE A 454 4.26 -24.28 -1.72
CA PHE A 454 3.31 -23.17 -1.78
C PHE A 454 3.63 -22.23 -2.94
N GLN A 455 2.64 -22.00 -3.81
CA GLN A 455 2.70 -20.96 -4.82
C GLN A 455 1.91 -19.74 -4.35
N LEU A 456 2.59 -18.60 -4.21
CA LEU A 456 1.95 -17.33 -3.87
C LEU A 456 1.62 -16.53 -5.14
N SER A 457 0.38 -16.08 -5.23
CA SER A 457 -0.07 -15.12 -6.25
C SER A 457 -0.46 -13.81 -5.59
N LEU A 458 0.10 -12.70 -6.07
CA LEU A 458 -0.28 -11.37 -5.60
C LEU A 458 -1.73 -11.06 -5.98
N THR A 459 -2.45 -10.40 -5.08
CA THR A 459 -3.82 -9.93 -5.34
C THR A 459 -3.78 -8.42 -5.59
N PRO A 460 -3.82 -7.95 -6.85
CA PRO A 460 -3.78 -6.52 -7.15
C PRO A 460 -5.06 -5.82 -6.68
N PRO A 461 -5.02 -4.47 -6.52
CA PRO A 461 -6.22 -3.71 -6.17
C PRO A 461 -7.28 -3.79 -7.28
N ASP A 462 -8.49 -4.23 -6.92
CA ASP A 462 -9.64 -4.26 -7.83
C ASP A 462 -10.44 -2.95 -7.74
N PHE A 463 -10.15 -2.02 -8.65
CA PHE A 463 -10.83 -0.73 -8.74
C PHE A 463 -12.31 -0.84 -9.15
N SER A 464 -12.70 -1.97 -9.77
CA SER A 464 -14.05 -2.17 -10.28
C SER A 464 -15.04 -2.57 -9.20
N GLN A 465 -14.55 -3.11 -8.07
CA GLN A 465 -15.34 -3.55 -6.93
C GLN A 465 -16.13 -2.39 -6.28
N TYR A 466 -15.58 -1.17 -6.30
CA TYR A 466 -16.15 -0.01 -5.62
C TYR A 466 -16.43 1.14 -6.59
N ARG A 467 -17.34 0.92 -7.54
CA ARG A 467 -17.72 1.94 -8.52
C ARG A 467 -18.29 3.17 -7.83
N VAL A 468 -17.94 4.34 -8.35
CA VAL A 468 -18.48 5.62 -7.89
C VAL A 468 -19.06 6.38 -9.06
N ASN A 469 -20.12 7.14 -8.77
CA ASN A 469 -20.69 8.07 -9.74
C ASN A 469 -19.90 9.37 -9.73
N ASP A 470 -19.79 10.00 -10.89
CA ASP A 470 -19.19 11.31 -11.04
C ASP A 470 -20.05 12.37 -10.34
N LEU A 471 -19.54 12.92 -9.22
CA LEU A 471 -20.22 13.95 -8.45
C LEU A 471 -20.50 15.22 -9.28
N PHE A 472 -19.67 15.46 -10.30
CA PHE A 472 -19.73 16.65 -11.13
C PHE A 472 -20.26 16.32 -12.54
N ARG A 473 -21.05 15.26 -12.67
CA ARG A 473 -21.67 14.83 -13.95
C ARG A 473 -22.43 15.97 -14.63
N GLY A 474 -23.00 16.91 -13.87
CA GLY A 474 -23.72 18.09 -14.38
C GLY A 474 -22.90 18.97 -15.33
N LEU A 475 -21.56 19.01 -15.17
CA LEU A 475 -20.65 19.78 -16.05
C LEU A 475 -20.55 19.20 -17.48
N GLY A 476 -21.17 18.05 -17.72
CA GLY A 476 -21.24 17.42 -19.03
C GLY A 476 -20.31 16.21 -19.21
N PRO A 477 -20.36 15.58 -20.39
CA PRO A 477 -19.53 14.43 -20.75
C PRO A 477 -18.04 14.69 -20.58
N ILE A 478 -17.37 13.90 -19.73
CA ILE A 478 -15.94 14.06 -19.38
C ILE A 478 -14.97 13.88 -20.55
N ALA A 479 -15.43 13.26 -21.64
CA ALA A 479 -14.67 13.17 -22.87
C ALA A 479 -14.53 14.55 -23.53
N ILE A 480 -15.49 15.45 -23.34
CA ILE A 480 -15.55 16.77 -23.98
C ILE A 480 -15.29 17.87 -22.95
N PHE A 481 -16.11 17.91 -21.90
CA PHE A 481 -16.08 18.89 -20.83
C PHE A 481 -15.15 18.41 -19.72
N SER A 482 -13.86 18.71 -19.91
CA SER A 482 -12.78 18.33 -18.99
C SER A 482 -11.79 19.48 -18.88
N ALA A 483 -11.01 19.50 -17.80
CA ALA A 483 -9.96 20.50 -17.59
C ALA A 483 -8.88 20.49 -18.66
N LYS A 484 -8.70 19.38 -19.40
CA LYS A 484 -7.70 19.29 -20.48
C LYS A 484 -8.15 19.94 -21.79
N ARG A 485 -9.44 20.25 -21.94
CA ARG A 485 -10.06 20.68 -23.18
C ARG A 485 -10.56 22.11 -23.03
N HIS A 486 -10.47 22.89 -24.09
CA HIS A 486 -10.89 24.28 -24.10
C HIS A 486 -11.98 24.54 -25.13
N TRP A 487 -12.95 25.37 -24.76
CA TRP A 487 -14.04 25.83 -25.62
C TRP A 487 -14.29 27.31 -25.38
N THR A 488 -15.00 27.95 -26.31
CA THR A 488 -15.41 29.35 -26.17
C THR A 488 -16.38 29.53 -25.02
N ALA A 489 -16.41 30.74 -24.46
CA ALA A 489 -17.52 31.15 -23.59
C ALA A 489 -18.87 30.87 -24.28
N PRO A 490 -19.90 30.42 -23.54
CA PRO A 490 -21.20 30.09 -24.10
C PRO A 490 -21.83 31.26 -24.86
N ARG A 491 -22.27 31.00 -26.08
CA ARG A 491 -22.97 31.96 -26.94
C ARG A 491 -24.45 31.64 -26.94
N LEU A 492 -25.28 32.63 -26.59
CA LEU A 492 -26.72 32.53 -26.70
C LEU A 492 -27.13 32.96 -28.12
N VAL A 493 -27.78 32.07 -28.85
CA VAL A 493 -28.28 32.30 -30.20
C VAL A 493 -29.80 32.18 -30.17
N GLN A 494 -30.49 33.23 -30.60
CA GLN A 494 -31.95 33.24 -30.74
C GLN A 494 -32.31 33.31 -32.23
N LEU A 495 -33.05 32.32 -32.70
CA LEU A 495 -33.50 32.21 -34.08
C LEU A 495 -35.03 32.34 -34.12
N HIS A 496 -35.52 33.27 -34.92
CA HIS A 496 -36.95 33.48 -35.14
C HIS A 496 -37.30 33.27 -36.60
N ARG A 497 -38.27 32.38 -36.86
CA ARG A 497 -38.77 32.12 -38.21
C ARG A 497 -39.87 33.11 -38.57
N GLY A 498 -39.84 33.60 -39.80
CA GLY A 498 -40.92 34.43 -40.36
C GLY A 498 -42.04 33.64 -41.02
N ARG A 499 -41.78 32.39 -41.44
CA ARG A 499 -42.73 31.45 -42.05
C ARG A 499 -42.45 30.03 -41.55
N THR A 500 -43.49 29.27 -41.23
CA THR A 500 -43.40 27.92 -40.66
C THR A 500 -42.77 26.87 -41.58
N THR A 501 -42.68 27.13 -42.89
CA THR A 501 -42.14 26.20 -43.90
C THR A 501 -40.62 26.25 -44.06
N GLU A 502 -39.94 27.28 -43.56
CA GLU A 502 -38.48 27.41 -43.65
C GLU A 502 -37.82 26.81 -42.38
N GLY A 503 -36.81 25.97 -42.57
CA GLY A 503 -36.00 25.43 -41.47
C GLY A 503 -35.08 26.50 -40.85
N PHE A 504 -34.44 26.19 -39.72
CA PHE A 504 -33.45 27.10 -39.14
C PHE A 504 -32.12 27.15 -39.94
N GLY A 505 -31.91 26.24 -40.89
CA GLY A 505 -30.75 26.24 -41.80
C GLY A 505 -29.47 25.64 -41.23
N PHE A 506 -29.59 24.66 -40.33
CA PHE A 506 -28.46 23.87 -39.85
C PHE A 506 -28.87 22.42 -39.65
N SER A 507 -27.88 21.52 -39.68
CA SER A 507 -28.04 20.11 -39.33
C SER A 507 -27.19 19.76 -38.11
N VAL A 508 -27.59 18.70 -37.39
CA VAL A 508 -26.91 18.25 -36.18
C VAL A 508 -26.49 16.79 -36.28
N ARG A 509 -25.46 16.38 -35.53
CA ARG A 509 -24.95 15.01 -35.46
C ARG A 509 -24.37 14.69 -34.08
N GLY A 510 -24.09 13.41 -33.84
CA GLY A 510 -23.48 12.94 -32.59
C GLY A 510 -24.47 12.84 -31.44
N ASP A 511 -24.00 12.30 -30.31
CA ASP A 511 -24.77 12.05 -29.09
C ASP A 511 -23.97 12.49 -27.87
N ALA A 512 -24.58 13.27 -26.97
CA ALA A 512 -24.02 13.68 -25.68
C ALA A 512 -22.53 14.15 -25.73
N PRO A 513 -22.26 15.38 -26.21
CA PRO A 513 -23.20 16.40 -26.68
C PRO A 513 -23.47 16.32 -28.19
N VAL A 514 -24.65 16.80 -28.59
CA VAL A 514 -25.00 16.97 -30.01
C VAL A 514 -24.23 18.15 -30.60
N ILE A 515 -23.74 17.97 -31.83
CA ILE A 515 -22.86 18.89 -32.54
C ILE A 515 -23.57 19.45 -33.78
N VAL A 516 -23.39 20.72 -34.08
CA VAL A 516 -23.77 21.31 -35.36
C VAL A 516 -22.86 20.75 -36.45
N ALA A 517 -23.44 20.04 -37.41
CA ALA A 517 -22.71 19.36 -38.47
C ALA A 517 -22.48 20.28 -39.68
N ILE A 518 -23.53 20.94 -40.14
CA ILE A 518 -23.53 21.80 -41.33
C ILE A 518 -24.35 23.05 -41.01
N VAL A 519 -23.88 24.20 -41.46
CA VAL A 519 -24.64 25.45 -41.46
C VAL A 519 -24.84 25.90 -42.91
N GLU A 520 -26.09 26.07 -43.32
CA GLU A 520 -26.44 26.47 -44.68
C GLU A 520 -26.07 27.94 -44.93
N GLN A 521 -25.49 28.24 -46.09
CA GLN A 521 -25.15 29.61 -46.47
C GLN A 521 -26.41 30.47 -46.63
N HIS A 522 -26.33 31.72 -46.17
CA HIS A 522 -27.40 32.70 -46.16
C HIS A 522 -28.64 32.26 -45.36
N SER A 523 -28.46 31.39 -44.36
CA SER A 523 -29.54 30.88 -43.52
C SER A 523 -29.69 31.65 -42.20
N LEU A 524 -30.83 31.46 -41.52
CA LEU A 524 -31.07 32.01 -40.18
C LEU A 524 -29.98 31.58 -39.18
N ALA A 525 -29.52 30.33 -39.25
CA ALA A 525 -28.45 29.83 -38.39
C ALA A 525 -27.12 30.56 -38.63
N GLU A 526 -26.74 30.77 -39.90
CA GLU A 526 -25.51 31.52 -40.22
C GLU A 526 -25.59 32.97 -39.71
N PHE A 527 -26.70 33.66 -39.99
CA PHE A 527 -26.90 35.04 -39.52
C PHE A 527 -27.01 35.15 -37.99
N GLY A 528 -27.56 34.12 -37.34
CA GLY A 528 -27.63 34.00 -35.87
C GLY A 528 -26.29 33.64 -35.22
N GLY A 529 -25.26 33.35 -36.01
CA GLY A 529 -23.91 33.06 -35.53
C GLY A 529 -23.68 31.62 -35.09
N VAL A 530 -24.54 30.68 -35.49
CA VAL A 530 -24.30 29.24 -35.36
C VAL A 530 -23.11 28.86 -36.26
N LYS A 531 -22.18 28.05 -35.75
CA LYS A 531 -21.00 27.61 -36.49
C LYS A 531 -20.95 26.09 -36.57
N GLU A 532 -20.40 25.58 -37.67
CA GLU A 532 -20.07 24.16 -37.78
C GLU A 532 -19.09 23.75 -36.68
N GLY A 533 -19.37 22.61 -36.05
CA GLY A 533 -18.62 22.11 -34.90
C GLY A 533 -19.03 22.68 -33.54
N ASP A 534 -20.03 23.57 -33.48
CA ASP A 534 -20.59 24.02 -32.19
C ASP A 534 -21.24 22.85 -31.45
N PHE A 535 -20.95 22.73 -30.16
CA PHE A 535 -21.69 21.86 -29.25
C PHE A 535 -22.93 22.58 -28.73
N ILE A 536 -24.08 21.90 -28.83
CA ILE A 536 -25.33 22.38 -28.26
C ILE A 536 -25.35 22.00 -26.78
N VAL A 537 -25.29 22.98 -25.87
CA VAL A 537 -25.24 22.74 -24.42
C VAL A 537 -26.59 22.97 -23.74
N ALA A 538 -27.43 23.86 -24.29
CA ALA A 538 -28.81 24.04 -23.82
C ALA A 538 -29.75 24.45 -24.97
N ILE A 539 -31.02 24.10 -24.83
CA ILE A 539 -32.13 24.55 -25.69
C ILE A 539 -33.20 25.16 -24.79
N GLY A 540 -33.45 26.46 -24.95
CA GLY A 540 -34.19 27.24 -23.95
C GLY A 540 -33.49 27.16 -22.59
N ASP A 541 -34.23 26.77 -21.56
CA ASP A 541 -33.69 26.59 -20.19
C ASP A 541 -33.25 25.15 -19.91
N LYS A 542 -33.39 24.22 -20.87
CA LYS A 542 -33.05 22.81 -20.68
C LYS A 542 -31.60 22.55 -21.08
N ASP A 543 -30.79 22.07 -20.14
CA ASP A 543 -29.47 21.50 -20.44
C ASP A 543 -29.60 20.24 -21.29
N VAL A 544 -28.82 20.15 -22.37
CA VAL A 544 -28.85 19.03 -23.31
C VAL A 544 -27.46 18.39 -23.50
N LYS A 545 -26.49 18.68 -22.63
CA LYS A 545 -25.11 18.16 -22.75
C LYS A 545 -25.06 16.63 -22.76
N TRP A 546 -26.04 15.98 -22.12
CA TRP A 546 -26.19 14.53 -22.02
C TRP A 546 -27.35 13.95 -22.85
N SER A 547 -28.09 14.79 -23.57
CA SER A 547 -29.22 14.33 -24.39
C SER A 547 -28.75 13.61 -25.65
N SER A 548 -29.57 12.66 -26.10
CA SER A 548 -29.35 11.99 -27.39
C SER A 548 -29.69 12.91 -28.56
N HIS A 549 -29.23 12.51 -29.74
CA HIS A 549 -29.58 13.15 -31.01
C HIS A 549 -31.09 13.34 -31.16
N ASP A 550 -31.87 12.27 -30.94
CA ASP A 550 -33.32 12.29 -31.11
C ASP A 550 -34.02 13.23 -30.13
N GLU A 551 -33.55 13.29 -28.89
CA GLU A 551 -34.08 14.21 -27.88
C GLU A 551 -33.83 15.67 -28.28
N VAL A 552 -32.60 15.98 -28.72
CA VAL A 552 -32.22 17.32 -29.17
C VAL A 552 -33.01 17.73 -30.42
N VAL A 553 -33.14 16.84 -31.41
CA VAL A 553 -33.94 17.08 -32.61
C VAL A 553 -35.41 17.31 -32.25
N SER A 554 -35.95 16.54 -31.30
CA SER A 554 -37.32 16.71 -30.83
C SER A 554 -37.52 18.06 -30.14
N LEU A 555 -36.57 18.48 -29.29
CA LEU A 555 -36.60 19.81 -28.67
C LEU A 555 -36.56 20.93 -29.71
N ILE A 556 -35.70 20.82 -30.73
CA ILE A 556 -35.59 21.80 -31.82
C ILE A 556 -36.88 21.88 -32.64
N LYS A 557 -37.53 20.73 -32.91
CA LYS A 557 -38.81 20.69 -33.64
C LYS A 557 -39.96 21.26 -32.82
N ASN A 558 -39.93 21.09 -31.50
CA ASN A 558 -40.97 21.59 -30.60
C ASN A 558 -40.85 23.09 -30.28
N SER A 559 -39.74 23.75 -30.63
CA SER A 559 -39.54 25.19 -30.46
C SER A 559 -40.37 26.10 -31.39
N GLU A 560 -41.29 25.53 -32.19
CA GLU A 560 -42.14 26.25 -33.14
C GLU A 560 -41.36 27.29 -33.97
N ASP A 561 -41.69 28.58 -33.81
CA ASP A 561 -41.09 29.70 -34.56
C ASP A 561 -39.89 30.35 -33.84
N SER A 562 -39.61 29.98 -32.58
CA SER A 562 -38.58 30.63 -31.75
C SER A 562 -37.66 29.60 -31.08
N LEU A 563 -36.43 29.52 -31.55
CA LEU A 563 -35.41 28.62 -31.00
C LEU A 563 -34.31 29.42 -30.27
N SER A 564 -34.13 29.11 -28.99
CA SER A 564 -33.02 29.62 -28.18
C SER A 564 -31.99 28.51 -27.96
N LEU A 565 -30.76 28.71 -28.42
CA LEU A 565 -29.64 27.78 -28.28
C LEU A 565 -28.54 28.41 -27.42
N LYS A 566 -28.00 27.64 -26.48
CA LYS A 566 -26.71 27.94 -25.85
C LYS A 566 -25.65 27.04 -26.49
N LEU A 567 -24.65 27.64 -27.11
CA LEU A 567 -23.64 26.95 -27.92
C LEU A 567 -22.22 27.21 -27.38
N VAL A 568 -21.34 26.21 -27.45
CA VAL A 568 -19.90 26.38 -27.22
C VAL A 568 -19.09 25.82 -28.40
N THR A 569 -18.03 26.52 -28.79
CA THR A 569 -17.16 26.09 -29.90
C THR A 569 -15.87 25.50 -29.33
N PRO A 570 -15.48 24.27 -29.68
CA PRO A 570 -14.19 23.71 -29.30
C PRO A 570 -13.04 24.56 -29.85
N MET A 571 -12.06 24.87 -29.01
CA MET A 571 -10.85 25.59 -29.45
C MET A 571 -9.78 24.63 -30.00
N ASP A 572 -9.83 23.36 -29.61
CA ASP A 572 -8.93 22.33 -30.12
C ASP A 572 -9.30 21.94 -31.56
N ARG A 573 -8.39 22.19 -32.51
CA ARG A 573 -8.60 21.96 -33.96
C ARG A 573 -8.91 20.50 -34.36
N ASN A 574 -8.76 19.53 -33.46
CA ASN A 574 -8.89 18.10 -33.76
C ASN A 574 -10.33 17.58 -33.86
N TYR A 575 -11.34 18.35 -33.45
CA TYR A 575 -12.75 17.91 -33.50
C TYR A 575 -13.43 18.09 -34.87
N LEU A 576 -12.89 18.97 -35.71
CA LEU A 576 -13.46 19.28 -37.02
C LEU A 576 -12.99 18.30 -38.12
N LYS A 577 -12.03 17.42 -37.81
CA LYS A 577 -11.62 16.37 -38.75
C LYS A 577 -12.63 15.23 -38.69
N VAL A 578 -13.51 15.20 -39.69
CA VAL A 578 -14.33 14.02 -40.02
C VAL A 578 -13.37 12.86 -40.27
N SER A 579 -13.65 11.72 -39.64
CA SER A 579 -12.97 10.44 -39.91
C SER A 579 -13.14 10.03 -41.35
#